data_AF-A8LLZ4-F1
#
_entry.id   AF-A8LLZ4-F1
#
_cell.length_a   1.000
_cell.length_b   1.000
_cell.length_c   1.000
_cell.angle_alpha   90.00
_cell.angle_beta   90.00
_cell.angle_gamma   90.00
#
_symmetry.space_group_name_H-M   'P 1'
#
loop_
_entity.id
_entity.type
_entity.pdbx_description
1 polymer ?
#
loop_
_entity_poly.entity_id
_entity_poly.type
_entity_poly.pdbx_seq_one_letter_code
_entity_poly.pdbx_strand_id
1 'polypeptide(L)'
;MNAQNSSDAPWPVWKLAVLLYPLAAGAVAVNLFMLALMGRVFGIQELSPVAAVLAGLLLGIPAAWATGKWIRRLMDEADGRR
;
A
#
# COMPACT_ATOMS: atom_id res chain seq x y z
N MET A 1 -14.56 13.04 39.73
CA MET A 1 -13.74 11.90 39.29
C MET A 1 -13.59 12.05 37.78
N ASN A 2 -12.54 12.72 37.30
CA ASN A 2 -12.36 13.03 35.87
C ASN A 2 -11.17 12.21 35.33
N ALA A 3 -11.48 11.04 34.79
CA ALA A 3 -10.65 10.30 33.84
C ALA A 3 -11.54 10.20 32.58
N GLN A 4 -11.13 10.64 31.39
CA GLN A 4 -9.95 10.22 30.64
C GLN A 4 -9.69 11.30 29.57
N ASN A 5 -8.49 11.88 29.53
CA ASN A 5 -8.00 12.57 28.34
C ASN A 5 -7.39 11.51 27.41
N SER A 6 -8.18 10.91 26.52
CA SER A 6 -7.62 10.13 25.40
C SER A 6 -7.17 11.09 24.32
N SER A 7 -5.96 11.62 24.47
CA SER A 7 -5.24 12.40 23.46
C SER A 7 -4.71 11.51 22.34
N ASP A 8 -5.58 10.71 21.73
CA ASP A 8 -5.25 9.88 20.57
C ASP A 8 -5.47 10.70 19.30
N ALA A 9 -4.44 11.47 18.92
CA ALA A 9 -4.45 12.16 17.64
C ALA A 9 -4.58 11.14 16.50
N PRO A 10 -5.48 11.34 15.52
CA PRO A 10 -5.66 10.39 14.43
C PRO A 10 -4.36 10.18 13.66
N TRP A 11 -4.07 8.93 13.28
CA TRP A 11 -2.85 8.62 12.53
C TRP A 11 -2.86 9.30 11.15
N PRO A 12 -1.88 10.14 10.82
CA PRO A 12 -1.83 10.77 9.52
C PRO A 12 -1.52 9.76 8.41
N VAL A 13 -2.09 9.98 7.22
CA VAL A 13 -1.97 9.07 6.06
C VAL A 13 -0.52 8.76 5.70
N TRP A 14 0.40 9.73 5.82
CA TRP A 14 1.81 9.50 5.51
C TRP A 14 2.47 8.49 6.45
N LYS A 15 2.10 8.43 7.74
CA LYS A 15 2.62 7.41 8.67
C LYS A 15 2.12 6.03 8.29
N LEU A 16 0.83 5.92 7.95
CA LEU A 16 0.24 4.67 7.46
C LEU A 16 0.91 4.22 6.16
N ALA A 17 1.12 5.14 5.21
CA ALA A 17 1.77 4.86 3.94
C ALA A 17 3.21 4.36 4.13
N VAL A 18 4.00 5.00 4.99
CA VAL A 18 5.38 4.55 5.29
C VAL A 18 5.38 3.18 5.96
N LEU A 19 4.48 2.95 6.94
CA LEU A 19 4.36 1.66 7.62
C LEU A 19 3.98 0.52 6.66
N LEU A 20 3.09 0.80 5.70
CA LEU A 20 2.56 -0.18 4.76
C LEU A 20 3.39 -0.30 3.47
N TYR A 21 4.34 0.61 3.25
CA TYR A 21 5.15 0.66 2.04
C TYR A 21 5.82 -0.68 1.68
N PRO A 22 6.50 -1.42 2.58
CA PRO A 22 7.14 -2.68 2.19
C PRO A 22 6.12 -3.73 1.71
N LEU A 23 4.92 -3.77 2.31
CA LEU A 23 3.83 -4.65 1.89
C LEU A 23 3.27 -4.21 0.53
N ALA A 24 3.00 -2.92 0.36
CA ALA A 24 2.46 -2.37 -0.88
C ALA A 24 3.45 -2.54 -2.05
N ALA A 25 4.73 -2.22 -1.85
CA ALA A 25 5.78 -2.39 -2.85
C ALA A 25 5.96 -3.87 -3.23
N GLY A 26 5.95 -4.78 -2.25
CA GLY A 26 6.00 -6.22 -2.48
C GLY A 26 4.80 -6.73 -3.29
N ALA A 27 3.59 -6.31 -2.92
CA ALA A 27 2.37 -6.67 -3.64
C ALA A 27 2.41 -6.18 -5.09
N VAL A 28 2.86 -4.95 -5.33
CA VAL A 28 3.01 -4.41 -6.69
C VAL A 28 4.06 -5.19 -7.48
N ALA A 29 5.23 -5.47 -6.88
CA ALA A 29 6.29 -6.23 -7.56
C ALA A 29 5.81 -7.62 -8.00
N VAL A 30 5.18 -8.37 -7.09
CA VAL A 30 4.65 -9.72 -7.39
C VAL A 30 3.57 -9.65 -8.46
N ASN A 31 2.63 -8.71 -8.34
CA ASN A 31 1.55 -8.58 -9.32
C ASN A 31 2.07 -8.20 -10.71
N LEU A 32 3.06 -7.30 -10.82
CA LEU A 32 3.68 -6.95 -12.09
C LEU A 32 4.43 -8.13 -12.72
N PHE A 33 5.16 -8.89 -11.89
CA PHE A 33 5.85 -10.08 -12.35
C PHE A 33 4.87 -11.13 -12.89
N MET A 34 3.82 -11.43 -12.11
CA MET A 34 2.79 -12.39 -12.53
C MET A 34 2.02 -11.92 -13.77
N LEU A 35 1.70 -10.62 -13.85
CA LEU A 35 1.05 -10.03 -15.02
C LEU A 35 1.93 -10.19 -16.27
N ALA A 36 3.24 -9.97 -16.15
CA ALA A 36 4.17 -10.16 -17.26
C ALA A 36 4.26 -11.64 -17.69
N LEU A 37 4.23 -12.59 -16.73
CA LEU A 37 4.17 -14.02 -17.04
C LEU A 37 2.89 -14.41 -17.78
N MET A 38 1.74 -13.90 -17.33
CA MET A 38 0.45 -14.10 -18.03
C MET A 38 0.47 -13.50 -19.44
N GLY A 39 1.11 -12.33 -19.58
CA GLY A 39 1.30 -11.63 -20.84
C GLY A 39 2.05 -12.42 -21.91
N ARG A 40 2.82 -13.45 -21.52
CA ARG A 40 3.57 -14.29 -22.47
C ARG A 40 2.67 -14.99 -23.49
N VAL A 41 1.43 -15.30 -23.12
CA VAL A 41 0.42 -15.88 -24.04
C VAL A 41 0.11 -14.93 -25.20
N PHE A 42 0.27 -13.63 -24.99
CA PHE A 42 0.04 -12.59 -26.00
C PHE A 42 1.33 -12.10 -26.67
N GLY A 43 2.45 -12.79 -26.48
CA GLY A 43 3.76 -12.40 -27.02
C GLY A 43 4.42 -11.22 -26.29
N ILE A 44 3.93 -10.82 -25.12
CA ILE A 44 4.58 -9.80 -24.28
C ILE A 44 5.86 -10.40 -23.69
N GLN A 45 6.94 -9.63 -23.74
CA GLN A 45 8.22 -10.03 -23.15
C GLN A 45 8.10 -10.15 -21.63
N GLU A 46 8.69 -11.21 -21.06
CA GLU A 46 8.72 -11.38 -19.62
C GLU A 46 9.46 -10.26 -18.88
N LEU A 47 8.95 -9.89 -17.71
CA LEU A 47 9.61 -8.96 -16.80
C LEU A 47 10.58 -9.73 -15.91
N SER A 48 11.85 -9.31 -15.85
CA SER A 48 12.81 -9.98 -14.96
C SER A 48 12.42 -9.77 -13.49
N PRO A 49 12.76 -10.71 -12.58
CA PRO A 49 12.47 -10.55 -11.15
C PRO A 49 13.03 -9.26 -10.56
N VAL A 50 14.25 -8.86 -10.96
CA VAL A 50 14.87 -7.62 -10.50
C VAL A 50 14.13 -6.40 -11.03
N ALA A 51 13.71 -6.40 -12.31
CA ALA A 51 12.93 -5.30 -12.88
C ALA A 51 11.56 -5.17 -12.19
N ALA A 52 10.92 -6.28 -11.85
CA ALA A 52 9.66 -6.29 -11.11
C ALA A 52 9.81 -5.68 -9.71
N VAL A 53 10.90 -6.00 -8.99
CA VAL A 53 11.19 -5.40 -7.68
C VAL A 53 11.43 -3.89 -7.81
N LEU A 54 12.27 -3.45 -8.76
CA LEU A 54 12.53 -2.02 -8.97
C LEU A 54 11.26 -1.25 -9.33
N ALA A 55 10.44 -1.81 -10.23
CA ALA A 55 9.15 -1.24 -10.58
C ALA A 55 8.21 -1.20 -9.35
N GLY A 56 8.20 -2.26 -8.55
CA GLY A 56 7.43 -2.35 -7.31
C GLY A 56 7.86 -1.35 -6.23
N LEU A 57 9.15 -1.02 -6.12
CA LEU A 57 9.62 0.05 -5.24
C LEU A 57 9.07 1.41 -5.69
N LEU A 58 9.18 1.73 -6.98
CA LEU A 58 8.70 3.02 -7.50
C LEU A 58 7.17 3.13 -7.44
N LEU A 59 6.47 2.14 -7.99
CA LEU A 59 5.00 2.10 -8.05
C LEU A 59 4.36 1.74 -6.69
N GLY A 60 5.16 1.22 -5.76
CA GLY A 60 4.78 1.00 -4.37
C GLY A 60 4.48 2.31 -3.62
N ILE A 61 5.06 3.44 -4.03
CA ILE A 61 4.82 4.75 -3.41
C ILE A 61 3.35 5.18 -3.57
N PRO A 62 2.78 5.30 -4.79
CA PRO A 62 1.38 5.64 -4.95
C PRO A 62 0.45 4.54 -4.41
N ALA A 63 0.84 3.26 -4.49
CA ALA A 63 0.07 2.17 -3.90
C ALA A 63 -0.01 2.30 -2.37
N ALA A 64 1.10 2.54 -1.69
CA ALA A 64 1.16 2.70 -0.24
C ALA A 64 0.35 3.92 0.22
N TRP A 65 0.36 5.01 -0.54
CA TRP A 65 -0.46 6.18 -0.23
C TRP A 65 -1.96 5.88 -0.36
N ALA A 66 -2.36 5.18 -1.43
CA ALA A 66 -3.74 4.75 -1.62
C ALA A 66 -4.20 3.81 -0.49
N THR A 67 -3.37 2.83 -0.11
CA THR A 67 -3.64 1.94 1.02
C THR A 67 -3.70 2.71 2.33
N GLY A 68 -2.78 3.64 2.57
CA GLY A 68 -2.79 4.50 3.76
C GLY A 68 -4.07 5.34 3.88
N LYS A 69 -4.56 5.90 2.77
CA LYS A 69 -5.84 6.63 2.73
C LYS A 69 -7.02 5.71 3.00
N TRP A 70 -7.02 4.50 2.44
CA TRP A 70 -8.06 3.50 2.66
C TRP A 70 -8.11 3.05 4.13
N ILE A 71 -6.98 2.70 4.72
CA ILE A 71 -6.91 2.32 6.15
C ILE A 71 -7.29 3.49 7.05
N ARG A 72 -6.85 4.71 6.74
CA ARG A 72 -7.28 5.91 7.48
C ARG A 72 -8.80 6.02 7.54
N ARG A 73 -9.46 5.81 6.39
CA ARG A 73 -10.93 5.85 6.31
C ARG A 73 -11.57 4.74 7.14
N LEU A 74 -11.03 3.52 7.10
CA LEU A 74 -11.52 2.42 7.93
C LEU A 74 -11.36 2.70 9.44
N MET A 75 -10.26 3.33 9.85
CA MET A 75 -10.07 3.75 11.25
C MET A 75 -11.09 4.81 11.67
N ASP A 76 -11.39 5.77 10.78
CA ASP A 76 -12.43 6.77 11.04
C ASP A 76 -13.83 6.15 11.14
N GLU A 77 -14.16 5.21 10.24
CA GLU A 77 -15.40 4.44 10.29
C GLU A 77 -15.53 3.63 11.60
N ALA A 78 -14.44 3.01 12.07
CA ALA A 78 -14.39 2.24 13.32
C ALA A 78 -14.56 3.12 14.57
N ASP A 79 -13.98 4.32 14.56
CA ASP A 79 -14.04 5.27 15.67
C ASP A 79 -15.33 6.13 15.66
N GLY A 80 -16.23 5.90 14.70
CA GLY A 80 -17.49 6.66 14.57
C GLY A 80 -17.30 8.12 14.13
N ARG A 81 -16.12 8.47 13.63
CA ARG A 81 -15.79 9.81 13.11
C ARG A 81 -16.08 9.80 11.61
N ARG A 82 -17.25 10.26 11.17
CA ARG A 82 -17.57 10.40 9.74
C ARG A 82 -16.99 11.68 9.16
#